data_AF-R7VGV2-F1
#
_entry.id   AF-R7VGV2-F1
#
_cell.length_a   1.000
_cell.length_b   1.000
_cell.length_c   1.000
_cell.angle_alpha   90.00
_cell.angle_beta   90.00
_cell.angle_gamma   90.00
#
_symmetry.space_group_name_H-M   'P 1'
#
loop_
_entity.id
_entity.type
_entity.pdbx_description
1 polymer ?
#
loop_
_entity_poly.entity_id
_entity_poly.type
_entity_poly.pdbx_seq_one_letter_code
_entity_poly.pdbx_strand_id
1 'polypeptide(L)'
;MDLLFLVDGSGSIEQKGADNWNLVISFINSLAGQFDIGPGQTRVGMVTFSNKAQIRIKLNEYYDIDAFTEATQNPSFYGGGNTNMSMGLEVAKDSFFTVENGDRLGVPDVVIMLTDGQS
;
A
#
# COMPACT_ATOMS: atom_id res chain seq x y z
N MET A 1 4.29 14.83 2.75
CA MET A 1 4.96 13.68 2.11
C MET A 1 3.90 12.88 1.38
N ASP A 2 4.32 12.13 0.39
CA ASP A 2 3.47 11.20 -0.36
C ASP A 2 3.93 9.78 0.01
N LEU A 3 3.06 9.06 0.73
CA LEU A 3 3.38 7.81 1.41
C LEU A 3 2.72 6.64 0.69
N LEU A 4 3.53 5.67 0.27
CA LEU A 4 3.08 4.42 -0.30
C LEU A 4 3.28 3.25 0.68
N PHE A 5 2.21 2.53 0.97
CA PHE A 5 2.29 1.17 1.50
C PHE A 5 2.44 0.17 0.36
N LEU A 6 3.59 -0.47 0.25
CA LEU A 6 3.87 -1.52 -0.73
C LEU A 6 3.76 -2.89 -0.04
N VAL A 7 2.63 -3.56 -0.27
CA VAL A 7 2.16 -4.68 0.56
C VAL A 7 2.27 -5.99 -0.21
N ASP A 8 2.97 -6.95 0.35
CA ASP A 8 3.02 -8.32 -0.14
C ASP A 8 1.65 -8.97 0.05
N GLY A 9 1.00 -9.30 -1.07
CA GLY A 9 -0.27 -10.00 -1.12
C GLY A 9 -0.11 -11.46 -1.52
N SER A 10 1.09 -12.03 -1.49
CA SER A 10 1.33 -13.42 -1.87
C SER A 10 0.67 -14.41 -0.88
N GLY A 11 0.48 -15.64 -1.33
CA GLY A 11 -0.18 -16.67 -0.52
C GLY A 11 0.61 -17.10 0.72
N SER A 12 1.89 -16.74 0.85
CA SER A 12 2.72 -17.06 2.02
C SER A 12 2.26 -16.33 3.29
N ILE A 13 1.67 -15.14 3.13
CA ILE A 13 1.12 -14.34 4.23
C ILE A 13 0.14 -15.15 5.09
N GLU A 14 -0.86 -15.79 4.47
CA GLU A 14 -1.83 -16.62 5.19
C GLU A 14 -1.28 -18.01 5.56
N GLN A 15 -0.30 -18.55 4.81
CA GLN A 15 0.35 -19.82 5.18
C GLN A 15 1.12 -19.72 6.51
N LYS A 16 1.59 -18.52 6.88
CA LYS A 16 2.29 -18.27 8.14
C LYS A 16 1.36 -18.06 9.34
N GLY A 17 0.06 -17.91 9.11
CA GLY A 17 -0.92 -17.68 10.17
C GLY A 17 -2.25 -17.27 9.57
N ALA A 18 -3.32 -17.91 10.02
CA ALA A 18 -4.67 -17.50 9.66
C ALA A 18 -4.89 -16.05 10.13
N ASP A 19 -5.54 -15.24 9.29
CA ASP A 19 -5.90 -13.85 9.57
C ASP A 19 -4.72 -12.86 9.53
N ASN A 20 -3.55 -13.30 9.07
CA ASN A 20 -2.38 -12.44 8.93
C ASN A 20 -2.63 -11.25 8.00
N TRP A 21 -3.46 -11.40 6.96
CA TRP A 21 -3.83 -10.27 6.12
C TRP A 21 -4.50 -9.15 6.93
N ASN A 22 -5.44 -9.50 7.80
CA ASN A 22 -6.13 -8.50 8.62
C ASN A 22 -5.19 -7.86 9.65
N LEU A 23 -4.19 -8.58 10.16
CA LEU A 23 -3.12 -8.00 10.97
C LEU A 23 -2.28 -6.99 10.18
N VAL A 24 -1.94 -7.28 8.93
CA VAL A 24 -1.22 -6.35 8.04
C VAL A 24 -2.04 -5.09 7.77
N ILE A 25 -3.33 -5.24 7.45
CA ILE A 25 -4.24 -4.10 7.26
C ILE A 25 -4.38 -3.28 8.55
N SER A 26 -4.50 -3.92 9.70
CA SER A 26 -4.56 -3.24 11.00
C SER A 26 -3.28 -2.45 11.29
N PHE A 27 -2.11 -3.01 10.97
CA PHE A 27 -0.83 -2.31 11.07
C PHE A 27 -0.77 -1.08 10.15
N ILE A 28 -1.17 -1.23 8.87
CA ILE A 28 -1.22 -0.14 7.90
C ILE A 28 -2.10 0.99 8.42
N ASN A 29 -3.32 0.69 8.88
CA ASN A 29 -4.25 1.71 9.38
C ASN A 29 -3.75 2.38 10.66
N SER A 30 -3.14 1.61 11.57
CA SER A 30 -2.56 2.15 12.81
C SER A 30 -1.41 3.12 12.52
N LEU A 31 -0.56 2.80 11.53
CA LEU A 31 0.56 3.64 11.13
C LEU A 31 0.09 4.86 10.32
N ALA A 32 -0.85 4.69 9.39
CA ALA A 32 -1.45 5.79 8.64
C ALA A 32 -2.12 6.81 9.58
N GLY A 33 -2.78 6.33 10.65
CA GLY A 33 -3.39 7.17 11.68
C GLY A 33 -2.41 7.98 12.54
N GLN A 34 -1.09 7.78 12.40
CA GLN A 34 -0.08 8.64 13.04
C GLN A 34 0.20 9.92 12.24
N PHE A 35 -0.35 10.05 11.03
CA PHE A 35 -0.14 11.19 10.16
C PHE A 35 -1.42 12.01 10.00
N ASP A 36 -1.26 13.32 9.83
CA ASP A 36 -2.35 14.16 9.34
C ASP A 36 -2.55 13.89 7.84
N ILE A 37 -3.63 13.17 7.50
CA ILE A 37 -3.99 12.85 6.12
C ILE A 37 -4.83 13.99 5.54
N GLY A 38 -4.46 14.47 4.35
CA GLY A 38 -5.16 15.58 3.71
C GLY A 38 -4.52 16.04 2.39
N PRO A 39 -5.24 16.86 1.58
CA PRO A 39 -4.78 17.24 0.25
C PRO A 39 -3.50 18.09 0.28
N GLY A 40 -3.30 18.87 1.35
CA GLY A 40 -2.10 19.66 1.61
C GLY A 40 -1.15 19.05 2.64
N GLN A 41 -1.52 17.92 3.27
CA GLN A 41 -0.75 17.27 4.34
C GLN A 41 -0.12 15.98 3.83
N THR A 42 -0.17 14.88 4.57
CA THR A 42 0.28 13.57 4.07
C THR A 42 -0.79 12.99 3.14
N ARG A 43 -0.36 12.52 1.97
CA ARG A 43 -1.21 11.70 1.10
C ARG A 43 -0.75 10.27 1.22
N VAL A 44 -1.69 9.34 1.30
CA VAL A 44 -1.41 7.93 1.54
C VAL A 44 -2.03 7.11 0.43
N GLY A 45 -1.29 6.16 -0.10
CA GLY A 45 -1.82 5.16 -1.01
C GLY A 45 -1.26 3.78 -0.74
N MET A 46 -1.75 2.82 -1.49
CA MET A 46 -1.45 1.41 -1.29
C MET A 46 -1.28 0.70 -2.63
N VAL A 47 -0.22 -0.07 -2.74
CA VAL A 47 0.04 -1.01 -3.84
C VAL A 47 0.19 -2.38 -3.23
N THR A 48 -0.47 -3.38 -3.81
CA THR A 48 -0.21 -4.78 -3.46
C THR A 48 0.65 -5.44 -4.53
N PHE A 49 1.51 -6.37 -4.13
CA PHE A 49 2.32 -7.15 -5.06
C PHE A 49 2.34 -8.64 -4.69
N SER A 50 2.30 -9.49 -5.72
CA SER A 50 2.63 -10.92 -5.67
C SER A 50 3.24 -11.31 -7.01
N ASN A 51 2.56 -12.14 -7.82
CA ASN A 51 2.91 -12.35 -9.24
C ASN A 51 2.64 -11.11 -10.11
N LYS A 52 1.77 -10.20 -9.63
CA LYS A 52 1.42 -8.94 -10.26
C LYS A 52 1.46 -7.85 -9.20
N ALA A 53 1.77 -6.62 -9.61
CA ALA A 53 1.61 -5.44 -8.78
C ALA A 53 0.36 -4.65 -9.22
N GLN A 54 -0.40 -4.15 -8.24
CA GLN A 54 -1.65 -3.42 -8.47
C GLN A 54 -1.74 -2.21 -7.56
N ILE A 55 -2.01 -1.04 -8.13
CA ILE A 55 -2.38 0.15 -7.38
C ILE A 55 -3.79 -0.07 -6.82
N ARG A 56 -3.92 -0.05 -5.50
CA ARG A 56 -5.19 -0.25 -4.78
C ARG A 56 -5.82 1.06 -4.36
N ILE A 57 -5.00 1.98 -3.89
CA ILE A 57 -5.42 3.30 -3.43
C ILE A 57 -4.42 4.31 -3.96
N LYS A 58 -4.87 5.31 -4.71
CA LYS A 58 -4.02 6.40 -5.23
C LYS A 58 -3.86 7.51 -4.17
N LEU A 59 -2.82 8.33 -4.30
CA LEU A 59 -2.55 9.45 -3.37
C LEU A 59 -3.63 10.54 -3.41
N ASN A 60 -4.40 10.61 -4.49
CA ASN A 60 -5.47 11.59 -4.69
C ASN A 60 -6.89 11.03 -4.51
N GLU A 61 -7.02 9.82 -3.97
CA GLU A 61 -8.30 9.13 -3.85
C GLU A 61 -9.00 9.42 -2.51
N TYR A 62 -8.24 9.37 -1.41
CA TYR A 62 -8.74 9.64 -0.06
C TYR A 62 -7.86 10.66 0.66
N TYR A 63 -8.50 11.59 1.38
CA TYR A 63 -7.84 12.69 2.07
C TYR A 63 -8.19 12.76 3.56
N ASP A 64 -8.69 11.67 4.11
CA ASP A 64 -8.95 11.50 5.53
C ASP A 64 -8.70 10.04 5.93
N ILE A 65 -8.40 9.83 7.22
CA ILE A 65 -8.02 8.52 7.75
C ILE A 65 -9.19 7.52 7.75
N ASP A 66 -10.43 7.98 7.91
CA ASP A 66 -11.59 7.11 8.00
C ASP A 66 -11.88 6.48 6.63
N ALA A 67 -11.90 7.29 5.56
CA ALA A 67 -12.09 6.83 4.19
C ALA A 67 -10.92 5.95 3.70
N PHE A 68 -9.68 6.30 4.06
CA PHE A 68 -8.52 5.44 3.78
C PHE A 68 -8.66 4.08 4.47
N THR A 69 -9.03 4.08 5.76
CA THR A 69 -9.22 2.85 6.55
C THR A 69 -10.32 1.97 5.95
N GLU A 70 -11.45 2.56 5.55
CA GLU A 70 -12.53 1.83 4.88
C GLU A 70 -12.06 1.22 3.54
N ALA A 71 -11.31 1.98 2.75
CA ALA A 71 -10.77 1.52 1.47
C ALA A 71 -9.76 0.38 1.64
N THR A 72 -8.94 0.36 2.69
CA THR A 72 -7.99 -0.75 2.91
C THR A 72 -8.68 -2.10 3.14
N GLN A 73 -9.95 -2.11 3.56
CA GLN A 73 -10.73 -3.32 3.78
C GLN A 73 -11.23 -3.96 2.47
N ASN A 74 -11.17 -3.22 1.36
CA ASN A 74 -11.59 -3.67 0.02
C ASN A 74 -10.46 -3.42 -1.00
N PRO A 75 -9.81 -4.45 -1.56
CA PRO A 75 -10.35 -5.78 -1.83
C PRO A 75 -9.82 -6.88 -0.91
N SER A 76 -10.57 -7.97 -0.84
CA SER A 76 -10.20 -9.23 -0.21
C SER A 76 -8.80 -9.70 -0.63
N PHE A 77 -8.05 -10.24 0.33
CA PHE A 77 -6.71 -10.81 0.17
C PHE A 77 -6.53 -11.56 -1.16
N TYR A 78 -5.50 -11.19 -1.93
CA TYR A 78 -5.15 -11.87 -3.17
C TYR A 78 -4.30 -13.09 -2.86
N GLY A 79 -4.85 -14.05 -2.12
CA GLY A 79 -4.16 -15.29 -1.77
C GLY A 79 -3.76 -16.09 -3.01
N GLY A 80 -2.56 -15.84 -3.53
CA GLY A 80 -2.06 -16.53 -4.71
C GLY A 80 -0.81 -15.90 -5.31
N GLY A 81 0.13 -16.76 -5.70
CA GLY A 81 1.36 -16.38 -6.39
C GLY A 81 2.57 -16.23 -5.47
N ASN A 82 3.72 -16.00 -6.11
CA ASN A 82 5.01 -15.81 -5.46
C ASN A 82 5.21 -14.33 -5.12
N THR A 83 6.13 -14.05 -4.20
CA THR A 83 6.54 -12.69 -3.85
C THR A 83 7.44 -12.10 -4.94
N ASN A 84 6.98 -11.08 -5.68
CA ASN A 84 7.83 -10.33 -6.64
C ASN A 84 8.03 -8.88 -6.19
N MET A 85 8.99 -8.68 -5.29
CA MET A 85 9.35 -7.37 -4.75
C MET A 85 9.83 -6.40 -5.84
N SER A 86 10.57 -6.89 -6.84
CA SER A 86 11.11 -6.06 -7.91
C SER A 86 10.01 -5.40 -8.73
N MET A 87 8.96 -6.15 -9.07
CA MET A 87 7.79 -5.63 -9.79
C MET A 87 7.00 -4.63 -8.93
N GLY A 88 6.88 -4.88 -7.63
CA GLY A 88 6.24 -3.93 -6.71
C GLY A 88 6.95 -2.57 -6.69
N LEU A 89 8.29 -2.58 -6.64
CA LEU A 89 9.10 -1.36 -6.67
C LEU A 89 9.07 -0.66 -8.04
N GLU A 90 9.04 -1.42 -9.14
CA GLU A 90 8.88 -0.87 -10.49
C GLU A 90 7.54 -0.13 -10.63
N VAL A 91 6.44 -0.75 -10.19
CA VAL A 91 5.12 -0.10 -10.18
C VAL A 91 5.09 1.12 -9.25
N ALA A 92 5.74 1.05 -8.08
CA ALA A 92 5.83 2.19 -7.18
C ALA A 92 6.46 3.41 -7.88
N LYS A 93 7.60 3.18 -8.54
CA LYS A 93 8.38 4.24 -9.19
C LYS A 93 7.75 4.72 -10.49
N ASP A 94 7.37 3.82 -11.38
CA ASP A 94 7.06 4.16 -12.77
C ASP A 94 5.55 4.37 -13.02
N SER A 95 4.69 3.97 -12.07
CA SER A 95 3.23 4.08 -12.21
C SER A 95 2.54 4.76 -11.03
N PHE A 96 2.98 4.53 -9.79
CA PHE A 96 2.31 5.07 -8.61
C PHE A 96 2.68 6.52 -8.31
N PHE A 97 3.98 6.85 -8.16
CA PHE A 97 4.45 8.21 -7.94
C PHE A 97 4.43 9.01 -9.24
N THR A 98 3.20 9.34 -9.67
CA THR A 98 2.91 10.15 -10.85
C THR A 98 1.89 11.22 -10.50
N VAL A 99 1.97 12.36 -11.19
CA VAL A 99 1.03 13.48 -10.99
C VAL A 99 -0.43 13.03 -11.19
N GLU A 100 -0.67 12.11 -12.14
CA GLU A 100 -2.01 11.53 -12.39
C GLU A 100 -2.57 10.78 -11.17
N ASN A 101 -1.71 10.09 -10.43
CA ASN A 101 -2.08 9.34 -9.23
C ASN A 101 -1.90 10.14 -7.93
N GLY A 102 -1.65 11.45 -8.04
CA GLY A 102 -1.69 12.39 -6.91
C GLY A 102 -0.34 12.70 -6.27
N ASP A 103 0.77 12.29 -6.88
CA ASP A 103 2.11 12.71 -6.48
C ASP A 103 2.30 14.24 -6.64
N ARG A 104 3.11 14.84 -5.76
CA ARG A 104 3.35 16.29 -5.70
C ARG A 104 4.83 16.60 -5.85
N LEU A 105 5.13 17.38 -6.89
CA LEU A 105 6.49 17.89 -7.13
C LEU A 105 7.04 18.64 -5.90
N GLY A 106 8.24 18.24 -5.45
CA GLY A 106 8.92 18.86 -4.31
C GLY A 106 8.44 18.37 -2.94
N VAL A 107 7.50 17.42 -2.90
CA VAL A 107 7.12 16.70 -1.69
C VAL A 107 7.93 15.40 -1.60
N PRO A 108 8.41 14.98 -0.43
CA PRO A 108 9.13 13.71 -0.30
C PRO A 108 8.22 12.50 -0.52
N ASP A 109 8.69 11.57 -1.36
CA ASP A 109 8.11 10.24 -1.55
C ASP A 109 8.69 9.25 -0.55
N VAL A 110 7.81 8.50 0.11
CA VAL A 110 8.20 7.50 1.11
C VAL A 110 7.52 6.18 0.78
N VAL A 111 8.28 5.09 0.76
CA VAL A 111 7.74 3.73 0.59
C VAL A 111 7.96 2.95 1.88
N ILE A 112 6.87 2.39 2.41
CA ILE A 112 6.91 1.40 3.49
C ILE A 112 6.56 0.05 2.88
N MET A 113 7.54 -0.84 2.85
CA MET A 113 7.36 -2.19 2.31
C MET A 113 7.01 -3.17 3.42
N LEU A 114 5.99 -3.98 3.19
CA LEU A 114 5.51 -5.04 4.09
C LEU A 114 5.58 -6.37 3.34
N THR A 115 6.39 -7.32 3.82
CA THR A 115 6.54 -8.66 3.23
C THR A 115 6.79 -9.68 4.33
N ASP A 116 6.42 -10.94 4.10
CA ASP A 116 6.76 -12.03 5.00
C ASP A 116 8.08 -12.73 4.64
N GLY A 117 8.73 -12.38 3.53
CA GLY A 117 10.13 -12.70 3.31
C GLY A 117 10.42 -14.15 2.90
N GLN A 118 9.99 -14.54 1.70
CA GLN A 118 10.84 -15.28 0.76
C GLN A 118 10.64 -14.74 -0.65
N SER A 119 11.71 -14.25 -1.27
CA SER A 119 11.76 -13.88 -2.69
C SER A 119 12.58 -14.92 -3.46
#